data_AF-A0AAV4Q6K8-F1
#
_entry.id   AF-A0AAV4Q6K8-F1
#
_cell.length_a   1.000
_cell.length_b   1.000
_cell.length_c   1.000
_cell.angle_alpha   90.00
_cell.angle_beta   90.00
_cell.angle_gamma   90.00
#
_symmetry.space_group_name_H-M   'P 1'
#
loop_
_entity.id
_entity.type
_entity.pdbx_description
1 polymer ?
#
loop_
_entity_poly.entity_id
_entity_poly.type
_entity_poly.pdbx_seq_one_letter_code
_entity_poly.pdbx_strand_id
1 'polypeptide(L)'
;SFQAYIRDSDKDVYNPENHSGYWRQLTVRTSNNSDVLLIIVLNPQSLTENELEEEKTKLKKYYEEGPGSSCGITSVYFQLFSKKAKHEETTNLTHLMGKK
;
A
#
# COMPACT_ATOMS: atom_id res chain seq x y z
N SER A 1 -4.54 3.36 -11.76
CA SER A 1 -5.35 2.66 -10.72
C SER A 1 -4.50 1.62 -10.02
N PHE A 2 -4.86 1.19 -8.80
CA PHE A 2 -4.08 0.19 -8.05
C PHE A 2 -3.91 -1.13 -8.80
N GLN A 3 -4.97 -1.65 -9.43
CA GLN A 3 -4.90 -2.87 -10.23
C GLN A 3 -3.85 -2.79 -11.36
N ALA A 4 -3.73 -1.63 -12.02
CA ALA A 4 -2.74 -1.46 -13.08
C ALA A 4 -1.30 -1.45 -12.52
N TYR A 5 -1.10 -0.81 -11.36
CA TYR A 5 0.19 -0.84 -10.66
C TYR A 5 0.63 -2.25 -10.31
N ILE A 6 -0.28 -3.06 -9.76
CA ILE A 6 0.03 -4.44 -9.33
C ILE A 6 0.35 -5.35 -10.52
N ARG A 7 -0.30 -5.15 -11.66
CA ARG A 7 -0.02 -5.92 -12.89
C ARG A 7 1.36 -5.62 -13.49
N ASP A 8 1.91 -4.44 -13.22
CA ASP A 8 3.24 -4.02 -13.66
C ASP A 8 4.33 -4.31 -12.60
N SER A 9 3.91 -4.62 -11.37
CA SER A 9 4.80 -4.95 -10.26
C SER A 9 5.44 -6.32 -10.47
N ASP A 10 6.69 -6.44 -10.03
CA ASP A 10 7.44 -7.70 -9.91
C ASP A 10 6.99 -8.56 -8.70
N LYS A 11 6.00 -8.08 -7.94
CA LYS A 11 5.53 -8.70 -6.70
C LYS A 11 4.12 -9.27 -6.90
N ASP A 12 3.97 -10.54 -6.57
CA ASP A 12 2.69 -11.22 -6.66
C ASP A 12 1.66 -10.71 -5.63
N VAL A 13 0.38 -10.88 -5.96
CA VAL A 13 -0.71 -10.75 -4.99
C VAL A 13 -0.61 -11.86 -3.95
N TYR A 14 -0.90 -11.51 -2.70
CA TYR A 14 -0.88 -12.45 -1.60
C TYR A 14 -1.93 -13.55 -1.80
N ASN A 15 -1.48 -14.81 -1.78
CA ASN A 15 -2.33 -15.99 -1.80
C ASN A 15 -2.40 -16.58 -0.37
N PRO A 16 -3.61 -16.65 0.23
CA PRO A 16 -3.77 -17.17 1.58
C PRO A 16 -3.59 -18.69 1.70
N GLU A 17 -3.71 -19.46 0.62
CA GLU A 17 -3.61 -20.93 0.64
C GLU A 17 -2.17 -21.41 0.82
N ASN A 18 -1.23 -20.78 0.11
CA ASN A 18 0.18 -21.11 0.16
C ASN A 18 1.01 -20.06 0.93
N HIS A 19 0.37 -19.01 1.46
CA HIS A 19 0.99 -17.87 2.14
C HIS A 19 2.07 -17.14 1.33
N SER A 20 2.03 -17.20 -0.01
CA SER A 20 2.99 -16.53 -0.90
C SER A 20 2.47 -15.17 -1.38
N GLY A 21 3.35 -14.34 -1.94
CA GLY A 21 2.99 -13.02 -2.49
C GLY A 21 3.00 -11.88 -1.47
N TYR A 22 3.07 -10.66 -1.97
CA TYR A 22 3.35 -9.47 -1.15
C TYR A 22 2.09 -8.61 -0.97
N TRP A 23 1.32 -8.37 -2.04
CA TRP A 23 0.20 -7.44 -1.98
C TRP A 23 -1.03 -8.06 -1.32
N ARG A 24 -1.37 -7.61 -0.11
CA ARG A 24 -2.34 -8.30 0.74
C ARG A 24 -3.72 -7.66 0.74
N GLN A 25 -3.78 -6.34 0.83
CA GLN A 25 -5.05 -5.63 0.94
C GLN A 25 -4.92 -4.20 0.42
N LEU A 26 -5.99 -3.71 -0.19
CA LEU A 26 -6.21 -2.29 -0.47
C LEU A 26 -7.48 -1.85 0.25
N THR A 27 -7.36 -0.82 1.09
CA THR A 27 -8.52 -0.14 1.68
C THR A 27 -8.69 1.21 1.00
N VAL A 28 -9.90 1.50 0.54
CA VAL A 28 -10.27 2.84 0.04
C VAL A 28 -11.30 3.42 1.00
N ARG A 29 -11.04 4.62 1.53
CA ARG A 29 -11.98 5.36 2.36
C ARG A 29 -12.32 6.68 1.68
N THR A 30 -13.59 7.05 1.71
CA THR A 30 -14.07 8.33 1.23
C THR A 30 -14.63 9.15 2.39
N SER A 31 -14.37 10.45 2.43
CA SER A 31 -14.96 11.37 3.41
C SER A 31 -16.15 12.14 2.82
N ASN A 32 -16.96 12.75 3.68
CA ASN A 32 -18.03 13.65 3.24
C ASN A 32 -17.50 14.90 2.51
N ASN A 33 -16.21 15.22 2.67
CA ASN A 33 -15.53 16.30 1.97
C ASN A 33 -14.97 15.85 0.60
N SER A 34 -15.39 14.68 0.10
CA SER A 34 -14.89 14.07 -1.15
C SER A 34 -13.39 13.72 -1.11
N ASP A 35 -12.78 13.60 0.08
CA ASP A 35 -11.41 13.09 0.19
C ASP A 35 -11.39 11.59 -0.04
N VAL A 36 -10.38 11.10 -0.76
CA VAL A 36 -10.18 9.68 -1.08
C VAL A 36 -8.83 9.23 -0.51
N LEU A 37 -8.90 8.38 0.50
CA LEU A 37 -7.75 7.81 1.20
C LEU A 37 -7.52 6.37 0.74
N LEU A 38 -6.30 6.07 0.31
CA LEU A 38 -5.81 4.70 0.08
C LEU A 38 -4.94 4.24 1.25
N ILE A 39 -5.18 3.02 1.73
CA ILE A 39 -4.27 2.30 2.62
C ILE A 39 -3.88 1.01 1.92
N ILE A 40 -2.59 0.88 1.59
CA ILE A 40 -2.03 -0.27 0.88
C ILE A 40 -1.30 -1.14 1.89
N VAL A 41 -1.71 -2.40 2.00
CA VAL A 41 -1.12 -3.36 2.93
C VAL A 41 -0.24 -4.35 2.15
N LEU A 42 1.04 -4.39 2.51
CA LEU A 42 2.03 -5.30 1.94
C LEU A 42 2.55 -6.26 3.00
N ASN A 43 2.64 -7.54 2.67
CA ASN A 43 3.32 -8.56 3.47
C ASN A 43 4.80 -8.56 3.11
N PRO A 44 5.71 -8.09 3.98
CA PRO A 44 7.12 -7.92 3.62
C PRO A 44 7.80 -9.24 3.26
N GLN A 45 7.38 -10.37 3.84
CA GLN A 45 8.01 -11.68 3.66
C GLN A 45 9.54 -11.62 3.80
N SER A 46 10.26 -11.73 2.68
CA SER A 46 11.72 -11.69 2.58
C SER A 46 12.27 -10.36 2.05
N LEU A 47 11.43 -9.33 1.84
CA LEU A 47 11.89 -8.02 1.38
C LEU A 47 12.75 -7.34 2.44
N THR A 48 13.86 -6.78 1.99
CA THR A 48 14.74 -5.93 2.79
C THR A 48 14.13 -4.56 3.02
N GLU A 49 14.64 -3.83 4.01
CA GLU A 49 14.20 -2.44 4.26
C GLU A 49 14.39 -1.52 3.05
N ASN A 50 15.47 -1.72 2.28
CA ASN A 50 15.74 -0.98 1.06
C ASN A 50 14.68 -1.25 -0.01
N GLU A 51 14.34 -2.53 -0.26
CA GLU A 51 13.29 -2.90 -1.23
C GLU A 51 11.92 -2.35 -0.81
N LEU A 52 11.63 -2.32 0.50
CA LEU A 52 10.41 -1.71 1.02
C LEU A 52 10.38 -0.21 0.80
N GLU A 53 11.50 0.49 0.98
CA GLU A 53 11.58 1.94 0.78
C GLU A 53 11.50 2.31 -0.71
N GLU A 54 12.12 1.52 -1.58
CA GLU A 54 11.95 1.61 -3.02
C GLU A 54 10.49 1.44 -3.42
N GLU A 55 9.80 0.44 -2.86
CA GLU A 55 8.38 0.19 -3.17
C GLU A 55 7.49 1.36 -2.72
N LYS A 56 7.71 1.90 -1.51
CA LYS A 56 7.03 3.12 -1.04
C LYS A 56 7.25 4.30 -1.97
N THR A 57 8.48 4.47 -2.45
CA THR A 57 8.86 5.54 -3.38
C THR A 57 8.16 5.38 -4.73
N LYS A 58 8.13 4.17 -5.28
CA LYS A 58 7.40 3.83 -6.52
C LYS A 58 5.91 4.11 -6.37
N LEU A 59 5.29 3.69 -5.27
CA LEU A 59 3.88 3.95 -4.98
C LEU A 59 3.57 5.44 -4.90
N LYS A 60 4.38 6.20 -4.14
CA LYS A 60 4.25 7.64 -4.04
C LYS A 60 4.29 8.29 -5.42
N LYS A 61 5.33 8.01 -6.21
CA LYS A 61 5.49 8.56 -7.56
C LYS A 61 4.35 8.17 -8.49
N TYR A 62 3.87 6.91 -8.41
CA TYR A 62 2.78 6.43 -9.26
C TYR A 62 1.48 7.23 -9.05
N TYR A 63 1.16 7.59 -7.81
CA TYR A 63 -0.04 8.33 -7.49
C TYR A 63 0.13 9.86 -7.50
N GLU A 64 1.34 10.38 -7.32
CA GLU A 64 1.61 11.83 -7.44
C GLU A 64 1.78 12.28 -8.89
N GLU A 65 2.57 11.56 -9.68
CA GLU A 65 3.01 11.98 -11.01
C GLU A 65 2.64 10.96 -12.11
N GLY A 66 2.41 9.71 -11.73
CA GLY A 66 2.17 8.62 -12.67
C GLY A 66 0.69 8.42 -13.06
N PRO A 67 0.37 7.28 -13.70
CA PRO A 67 -0.99 6.93 -14.09
C PRO A 67 -2.00 6.79 -12.94
N GLY A 68 -1.53 6.77 -11.69
CA GLY A 68 -2.38 6.79 -10.50
C GLY A 68 -2.92 8.18 -10.16
N SER A 69 -2.29 9.25 -10.63
CA SER A 69 -2.68 10.64 -10.34
C SER A 69 -4.09 11.00 -10.82
N SER A 70 -4.53 10.39 -11.93
CA SER A 70 -5.87 10.58 -12.48
C SER A 70 -6.99 9.87 -11.69
N CYS A 71 -6.66 9.12 -10.63
CA CYS A 71 -7.63 8.40 -9.81
C CYS A 71 -8.30 9.27 -8.73
N GLY A 72 -7.93 10.55 -8.60
CA GLY A 72 -8.53 11.46 -7.62
C GLY A 72 -8.17 11.13 -6.16
N ILE A 73 -7.06 10.42 -5.94
CA ILE A 73 -6.60 10.04 -4.60
C ILE A 73 -6.04 11.26 -3.90
N THR A 74 -6.56 11.56 -2.70
CA THR A 74 -6.13 12.72 -1.92
C THR A 74 -5.09 12.39 -0.88
N SER A 75 -4.99 11.11 -0.47
CA SER A 75 -4.01 10.62 0.51
C SER A 75 -3.68 9.15 0.27
N VAL A 76 -2.39 8.77 0.41
CA VAL A 76 -1.94 7.37 0.34
C VAL A 76 -1.11 7.04 1.56
N TYR A 77 -1.44 5.92 2.19
CA TYR A 77 -0.70 5.31 3.27
C TYR A 77 -0.29 3.89 2.93
N PHE A 78 0.83 3.47 3.49
CA PHE A 78 1.42 2.16 3.32
C PHE A 78 1.56 1.47 4.67
N GLN A 79 1.13 0.22 4.76
CA GLN A 79 1.17 -0.57 5.98
C GLN A 79 1.85 -1.90 5.74
N LEU A 80 2.80 -2.25 6.60
CA LEU A 80 3.37 -3.59 6.61
C LEU A 80 2.49 -4.54 7.41
N PHE A 81 2.18 -5.69 6.83
CA PHE A 81 1.53 -6.77 7.54
C PHE A 81 2.51 -7.41 8.52
N SER A 82 2.07 -7.57 9.77
CA SER A 82 2.82 -8.26 10.82
C SER A 82 1.93 -9.32 11.47
N LYS A 83 2.44 -10.54 11.59
CA LYS A 83 1.80 -11.62 12.36
C LYS A 83 2.12 -11.43 13.85
N LYS A 84 1.71 -10.33 14.48
CA LYS A 84 1.86 -10.15 15.94
C LYS A 84 0.53 -10.29 16.68
N ALA A 85 0.66 -10.91 17.87
CA ALA A 85 -0.41 -11.41 18.73
C ALA A 85 -1.32 -10.30 19.27
N LYS A 86 -2.53 -10.70 19.69
CA LYS A 86 -3.71 -9.98 20.20
C LYS A 86 -3.57 -8.74 21.12
N HIS A 87 -2.42 -8.06 21.27
CA HIS A 87 -2.32 -6.94 22.22
C HIS A 87 -1.37 -5.76 21.91
N GLU A 88 -0.76 -5.65 20.73
CA GLU A 88 -0.01 -4.43 20.38
C GLU A 88 -0.39 -3.94 18.99
N GLU A 89 -1.32 -2.98 18.93
CA GLU A 89 -1.60 -2.17 17.74
C GLU A 89 -0.45 -1.16 17.51
N THR A 90 0.75 -1.65 17.22
CA THR A 90 1.72 -0.83 16.49
C THR A 90 1.38 -0.91 15.02
N THR A 91 0.39 -0.12 14.61
CA THR A 91 0.04 0.07 13.20
C THR A 91 1.24 0.75 12.54
N ASN A 92 2.11 -0.02 11.87
CA ASN A 92 3.23 0.50 11.06
C ASN A 92 2.67 1.17 9.79
N LEU A 93 1.86 2.21 9.98
CA LEU A 93 1.17 2.96 8.95
C LEU A 93 2.02 4.18 8.57
N THR A 94 2.60 4.13 7.38
CA THR A 94 3.47 5.18 6.84
C THR A 94 2.67 6.04 5.86
N HIS A 95 2.66 7.35 6.06
CA HIS A 95 2.08 8.30 5.10
C HIS A 95 3.03 8.50 3.91
N LEU A 96 2.54 8.27 2.68
CA LEU A 96 3.33 8.43 1.46
C LEU A 96 3.09 9.77 0.77
N MET A 97 1.83 10.19 0.65
CA MET A 97 1.43 11.41 -0.06
C MET A 97 0.11 11.97 0.45
N GLY A 98 -0.12 13.25 0.16
CA GLY A 98 -1.43 13.87 0.28
C GLY A 98 -1.73 14.46 1.65
N LYS A 99 -3.02 14.55 2.00
CA LYS A 99 -3.50 15.12 3.26
C LYS A 99 -3.25 14.13 4.42
N LYS A 100 -2.79 14.65 5.56
CA LYS A 100 -2.58 13.87 6.80
C LYS A 100 -3.79 13.89 7.72
#